data_AF-A0A5C8SHZ2-F1
#
_entry.id   AF-A0A5C8SHZ2-F1
#
_cell.length_a   1.000
_cell.length_b   1.000
_cell.length_c   1.000
_cell.angle_alpha   90.00
_cell.angle_beta   90.00
_cell.angle_gamma   90.00
#
_symmetry.space_group_name_H-M   'P 1'
#
loop_
_entity.id
_entity.type
_entity.pdbx_description
1 polymer ?
#
loop_
_entity_poly.entity_id
_entity_poly.type
_entity_poly.pdbx_seq_one_letter_code
_entity_poly.pdbx_strand_id
1 'polypeptide(L)'
;MKARAFWLRVIQAIREILPKRDALHVGEITLRIGADLVHESEEHGQVWDIDTVRGAIDERMYRNRYFVSEGAGRYRKRRAEDGGVPG
;
A
#
# COMPACT_ATOMS: atom_id res chain seq x y z
N MET A 1 -18.32 4.69 7.45
CA MET A 1 -18.12 3.33 6.91
C MET A 1 -17.49 3.29 5.50
N LYS A 2 -17.66 4.32 4.64
CA LYS A 2 -17.08 4.34 3.27
C LYS A 2 -15.55 4.31 3.22
N ALA A 3 -14.87 5.09 4.07
CA ALA A 3 -13.40 5.17 4.11
C ALA A 3 -12.71 3.83 4.35
N ARG A 4 -13.26 2.93 5.19
CA ARG A 4 -12.64 1.62 5.46
C ARG A 4 -12.64 0.71 4.23
N ALA A 5 -13.73 0.71 3.46
CA ALA A 5 -13.85 -0.10 2.25
C ALA A 5 -12.89 0.41 1.15
N PHE A 6 -12.79 1.72 1.01
CA PHE A 6 -11.80 2.38 0.16
C PHE A 6 -10.38 1.93 0.48
N TRP A 7 -9.96 2.03 1.76
CA TRP A 7 -8.64 1.59 2.20
C TRP A 7 -8.37 0.08 2.08
N LEU A 8 -9.41 -0.75 2.01
CA LEU A 8 -9.24 -2.17 1.69
C LEU A 8 -8.91 -2.36 0.20
N ARG A 9 -9.61 -1.66 -0.71
CA ARG A 9 -9.33 -1.69 -2.14
C ARG A 9 -7.95 -1.14 -2.48
N VAL A 10 -7.58 0.01 -1.91
CA VAL A 10 -6.24 0.62 -2.07
C VAL A 10 -5.16 -0.41 -1.75
N ILE A 11 -5.29 -1.13 -0.63
CA ILE A 11 -4.30 -2.10 -0.18
C ILE A 11 -4.31 -3.37 -1.03
N GLN A 12 -5.46 -3.77 -1.56
CA GLN A 12 -5.53 -4.85 -2.53
C GLN A 12 -4.81 -4.47 -3.83
N ALA A 13 -5.02 -3.25 -4.35
CA ALA A 13 -4.31 -2.74 -5.52
C ALA A 13 -2.79 -2.70 -5.28
N ILE A 14 -2.35 -2.20 -4.11
CA ILE A 14 -0.94 -2.22 -3.70
C ILE A 14 -0.40 -3.67 -3.65
N ARG A 15 -1.17 -4.60 -3.07
CA ARG A 15 -0.83 -6.04 -3.10
C ARG A 15 -0.80 -6.59 -4.51
N GLU A 16 -1.52 -6.07 -5.49
CA GLU A 16 -1.45 -6.59 -6.86
C GLU A 16 -0.18 -6.11 -7.55
N ILE A 17 0.14 -4.81 -7.43
CA ILE A 17 1.28 -4.20 -8.14
C ILE A 17 2.65 -4.43 -7.50
N LEU A 18 2.71 -4.73 -6.20
CA LEU A 18 4.00 -4.91 -5.52
C LEU A 18 4.68 -6.20 -5.99
N PRO A 19 5.98 -6.16 -6.37
CA PRO A 19 6.71 -7.34 -6.74
C PRO A 19 7.00 -8.20 -5.51
N LYS A 20 7.26 -9.49 -5.74
CA LYS A 20 7.75 -10.39 -4.70
C LYS A 20 9.24 -10.18 -4.44
N ARG A 21 10.02 -9.89 -5.49
CA ARG A 21 11.49 -9.82 -5.49
C ARG A 21 12.02 -8.41 -5.34
N ASP A 22 11.65 -7.53 -6.25
CA ASP A 22 12.14 -6.16 -6.22
C ASP A 22 11.23 -5.27 -5.38
N ALA A 23 11.80 -4.36 -4.59
CA ALA A 23 11.03 -3.36 -3.89
C ALA A 23 10.73 -2.16 -4.80
N LEU A 24 9.47 -1.70 -4.80
CA LEU A 24 9.04 -0.49 -5.49
C LEU A 24 9.07 0.69 -4.54
N HIS A 25 9.43 1.86 -5.07
CA HIS A 25 9.39 3.10 -4.29
C HIS A 25 7.94 3.57 -4.11
N VAL A 26 7.62 4.18 -2.97
CA VAL A 26 6.28 4.69 -2.67
C VAL A 26 5.77 5.66 -3.73
N GLY A 27 6.64 6.49 -4.30
CA GLY A 27 6.25 7.35 -5.42
C GLY A 27 5.77 6.57 -6.66
N GLU A 28 6.40 5.44 -6.99
CA GLU A 28 5.98 4.60 -8.10
C GLU A 28 4.67 3.85 -7.78
N ILE A 29 4.52 3.40 -6.53
CA ILE A 29 3.29 2.79 -6.03
C ILE A 29 2.14 3.78 -6.17
N THR A 30 2.30 5.00 -5.64
CA THR A 30 1.31 6.09 -5.71
C THR A 30 0.94 6.44 -7.14
N LEU A 31 1.91 6.52 -8.06
CA LEU A 31 1.62 6.79 -9.48
C LEU A 31 0.80 5.66 -10.13
N ARG A 32 1.12 4.40 -9.84
CA ARG A 32 0.45 3.23 -10.44
C ARG A 32 -0.98 3.04 -9.95
N ILE A 33 -1.27 3.38 -8.70
CA ILE A 33 -2.61 3.25 -8.13
C ILE A 33 -3.42 4.56 -8.22
N GLY A 34 -2.73 5.69 -8.39
CA GLY A 34 -3.28 7.04 -8.19
C GLY A 34 -4.27 7.49 -9.25
N ALA A 35 -4.21 6.96 -10.49
CA ALA A 35 -5.13 7.40 -11.53
C ALA A 35 -6.60 7.12 -11.17
N ASP A 36 -6.90 5.94 -10.64
CA ASP A 36 -8.27 5.55 -10.26
C ASP A 36 -8.63 6.02 -8.83
N LEU A 37 -7.64 6.10 -7.94
CA LEU A 37 -7.89 6.37 -6.52
C LEU A 37 -7.90 7.86 -6.16
N VAL A 38 -7.27 8.74 -6.96
CA VAL A 38 -7.34 10.19 -6.74
C VAL A 38 -8.79 10.66 -6.86
N HIS A 39 -9.53 10.21 -7.87
CA HIS A 39 -10.93 10.59 -8.06
C HIS A 39 -11.83 10.13 -6.89
N GLU A 40 -11.69 8.88 -6.45
CA GLU A 40 -12.46 8.32 -5.32
C GLU A 40 -12.02 8.94 -3.97
N SER A 41 -10.77 9.42 -3.85
CA SER A 41 -10.30 10.18 -2.67
C SER A 41 -10.92 11.57 -2.56
N GLU A 42 -11.10 12.27 -3.68
CA GLU A 42 -11.75 13.58 -3.76
C GLU A 42 -13.23 13.45 -3.36
N GLU A 43 -13.93 12.41 -3.84
CA GLU A 43 -15.30 12.08 -3.43
C GLU A 43 -15.45 11.77 -1.93
N HIS A 44 -14.34 11.39 -1.27
CA HIS A 44 -14.30 11.07 0.15
C HIS A 44 -13.65 12.15 1.01
N GLY A 45 -13.24 13.28 0.42
CA GLY A 45 -12.58 14.38 1.13
C GLY A 45 -11.27 13.98 1.81
N GLN A 46 -10.59 12.96 1.28
CA GLN A 46 -9.29 12.48 1.76
C GLN A 46 -8.20 13.09 0.89
N VAL A 47 -7.13 13.62 1.51
CA VAL A 47 -5.96 14.09 0.76
C VAL A 47 -5.18 12.88 0.25
N TRP A 48 -4.94 12.85 -1.06
CA TRP A 48 -4.15 11.81 -1.73
C TRP A 48 -2.73 12.29 -2.01
N ASP A 49 -1.82 12.04 -1.07
CA ASP A 49 -0.40 12.33 -1.22
C ASP A 49 0.49 11.12 -0.88
N ILE A 50 1.78 11.24 -1.17
CA ILE A 50 2.77 10.19 -0.94
C ILE A 50 2.82 9.79 0.55
N ASP A 51 2.66 10.74 1.45
CA ASP A 51 2.72 10.49 2.90
C ASP A 51 1.52 9.70 3.39
N THR A 52 0.34 9.94 2.81
CA THR A 52 -0.90 9.22 3.10
C THR A 52 -0.82 7.78 2.60
N VAL A 53 -0.29 7.56 1.38
CA VAL A 53 -0.03 6.20 0.86
C VAL A 53 1.01 5.47 1.71
N ARG A 54 2.08 6.16 2.09
CA ARG A 54 3.12 5.62 2.98
C ARG A 54 2.54 5.21 4.33
N GLY A 55 1.75 6.08 4.96
CA GLY A 55 1.09 5.80 6.24
C GLY A 55 0.17 4.58 6.18
N ALA A 56 -0.59 4.43 5.10
CA ALA A 56 -1.47 3.26 4.91
C ALA A 56 -0.69 1.94 4.73
N ILE A 57 0.44 1.99 4.02
CA ILE A 57 1.34 0.83 3.87
C ILE A 57 1.98 0.49 5.22
N ASP A 58 2.50 1.49 5.92
CA ASP A 58 3.17 1.33 7.20
C ASP A 58 2.22 0.78 8.27
N GLU A 59 1.00 1.32 8.43
CA GLU A 59 0.00 0.81 9.39
C GLU A 59 -0.29 -0.69 9.18
N ARG A 60 -0.39 -1.13 7.92
CA ARG A 60 -0.68 -2.54 7.60
C ARG A 60 0.53 -3.45 7.55
N MET A 61 1.75 -2.93 7.38
CA MET A 61 2.97 -3.69 7.72
C MET A 61 2.94 -4.11 9.18
N TYR A 62 2.56 -3.20 10.08
CA TYR A 62 2.50 -3.49 11.51
C TYR A 62 1.31 -4.37 11.91
N ARG A 63 0.11 -4.12 11.36
CA ARG A 63 -1.10 -4.89 11.74
C ARG A 63 -1.24 -6.25 11.07
N ASN A 64 -0.96 -6.34 9.76
CA ASN A 64 -1.29 -7.54 8.97
C ASN A 64 -0.06 -8.20 8.33
N ARG A 65 1.13 -7.60 8.46
CA ARG A 65 2.40 -8.13 7.95
C ARG A 65 2.37 -8.44 6.43
N TYR A 66 1.55 -7.77 5.63
CA TYR A 66 1.46 -8.05 4.19
C TYR A 66 2.70 -7.62 3.39
N PHE A 67 3.44 -6.64 3.90
CA PHE A 67 4.56 -6.02 3.19
C PHE A 67 5.84 -6.06 4.01
N VAL A 68 6.95 -5.89 3.32
CA VAL A 68 8.28 -5.69 3.89
C VAL A 68 8.79 -4.35 3.38
N SER A 69 9.31 -3.53 4.30
CA SER A 69 10.05 -2.32 3.98
C SER A 69 11.53 -2.66 3.84
N GLU A 70 12.15 -2.22 2.75
CA GLU A 70 13.60 -2.32 2.55
C GLU A 70 14.31 -0.99 2.90
N GLY A 71 13.57 -0.04 3.50
CA GLY A 71 14.06 1.31 3.79
C GLY A 71 13.86 2.28 2.63
N ALA A 72 14.12 3.57 2.88
CA ALA A 72 14.01 4.66 1.90
C ALA A 72 12.67 4.72 1.13
N GLY A 73 11.56 4.35 1.78
CA GLY A 73 10.23 4.35 1.14
C GLY A 73 10.05 3.25 0.09
N ARG A 74 10.85 2.17 0.14
CA ARG A 74 10.75 1.03 -0.78
C ARG A 74 10.05 -0.15 -0.11
N TYR A 75 9.10 -0.74 -0.83
CA TYR A 75 8.23 -1.80 -0.33
C TYR A 75 8.17 -2.98 -1.30
N ARG A 76 8.07 -4.19 -0.76
CA ARG A 76 7.78 -5.42 -1.51
C ARG A 76 6.77 -6.30 -0.79
N LYS A 77 6.22 -7.28 -1.51
CA LYS A 77 5.39 -8.33 -0.89
C LYS A 77 6.21 -9.11 0.13
N ARG A 78 5.58 -9.40 1.27
CA ARG A 78 6.11 -10.39 2.20
C ARG A 78 6.02 -11.79 1.59
N ARG A 79 7.03 -12.61 1.84
CA ARG A 79 7.09 -14.02 1.50
C ARG A 79 7.15 -14.87 2.76
N ALA A 80 6.93 -16.17 2.62
CA ALA A 80 7.02 -17.11 3.73
C ALA A 80 8.40 -17.10 4.41
N GLU A 81 9.46 -16.87 3.65
CA GLU A 81 10.86 -16.79 4.13
C GLU A 81 11.17 -15.56 5.00
N ASP A 82 10.33 -14.51 4.95
CA ASP A 82 10.53 -13.28 5.73
C ASP A 82 10.04 -13.42 7.19
N GLY A 83 9.51 -14.60 7.58
CA GLY A 83 9.05 -14.91 8.94
C GLY A 83 7.70 -14.26 9.30
N GLY A 84 6.68 -15.08 9.58
CA GLY A 84 5.32 -14.63 9.93
C GLY A 84 4.28 -15.14 8.93
N VAL A 85 3.13 -15.58 9.46
CA VAL A 85 2.13 -16.36 8.71
C VAL A 85 1.69 -15.63 7.43
N PRO A 86 1.79 -16.27 6.24
CA PRO A 86 1.13 -15.79 5.05
C PRO A 86 -0.38 -15.95 5.24
N GLY A 87 -1.12 -14.84 5.20
CA GLY A 87 -2.58 -14.84 5.12
C GLY A 87 -3.06 -15.02 3.70
#